data_AF-A0A354TBC0-F1
#
_entry.id   AF-A0A354TBC0-F1
#
_cell.length_a   1.000
_cell.length_b   1.000
_cell.length_c   1.000
_cell.angle_alpha   90.00
_cell.angle_beta   90.00
_cell.angle_gamma   90.00
#
_symmetry.space_group_name_H-M   'P 1'
#
loop_
_entity.id
_entity.type
_entity.pdbx_description
1 polymer ?
#
loop_
_entity_poly.entity_id
_entity_poly.type
_entity_poly.pdbx_seq_one_letter_code
_entity_poly.pdbx_strand_id
1 'polypeptide(L)'
;MITSEGGLPAFVHATPLEYLERLLMQNSLFGDDIQLLGVMEEDSRQVILTSQPFIHGSEATLTEIELYFRSMWFQPVTGLNAGRRDSPAFYRDLDETLVLDAHQGNFIKDNTGHIIPIDLILVRADAALQKALEPLLS
;
A
#
# COMPACT_ATOMS: atom_id res chain seq x y z
N MET A 1 -10.57 1.15 1.28
CA MET A 1 -10.26 1.19 -0.16
C MET A 1 -10.51 2.62 -0.65
N ILE A 2 -10.02 2.98 -1.84
CA ILE A 2 -10.18 4.34 -2.39
C ILE A 2 -10.82 4.25 -3.76
N THR A 3 -11.88 5.03 -3.95
CA THR A 3 -12.63 5.13 -5.22
C THR A 3 -12.61 6.58 -5.70
N SER A 4 -13.21 6.85 -6.87
CA SER A 4 -13.52 8.21 -7.30
C SER A 4 -14.97 8.56 -6.98
N GLU A 5 -15.20 9.58 -6.15
CA GLU A 5 -16.53 10.18 -5.95
C GLU A 5 -16.46 11.66 -6.32
N GLY A 6 -17.30 12.09 -7.28
CA GLY A 6 -17.31 13.47 -7.76
C GLY A 6 -16.00 13.92 -8.44
N GLY A 7 -15.16 12.98 -8.88
CA GLY A 7 -13.86 13.25 -9.49
C GLY A 7 -12.72 13.44 -8.48
N LEU A 8 -12.96 13.16 -7.20
CA LEU A 8 -11.95 13.19 -6.15
C LEU A 8 -11.76 11.80 -5.55
N PRO A 9 -10.56 11.46 -5.07
CA PRO A 9 -10.34 10.22 -4.34
C PRO A 9 -11.14 10.20 -3.02
N ALA A 10 -11.88 9.13 -2.76
CA ALA A 10 -12.74 8.98 -1.57
C ALA A 10 -12.49 7.65 -0.85
N PHE A 11 -12.44 7.68 0.49
CA PHE A 11 -12.21 6.49 1.31
C PHE A 11 -13.50 5.75 1.60
N VAL A 12 -13.53 4.45 1.26
CA VAL A 12 -14.63 3.54 1.55
C VAL A 12 -14.15 2.32 2.32
N HIS A 13 -15.08 1.61 2.96
CA HIS A 13 -14.77 0.32 3.58
C HIS A 13 -14.29 -0.67 2.52
N ALA A 14 -13.20 -1.38 2.82
CA ALA A 14 -12.72 -2.42 1.94
C ALA A 14 -13.60 -3.66 2.04
N THR A 15 -13.83 -4.34 0.93
CA THR A 15 -14.40 -5.70 0.95
C THR A 15 -13.33 -6.73 1.35
N PRO A 16 -13.73 -7.93 1.81
CA PRO A 16 -12.78 -9.03 2.01
C PRO A 16 -11.97 -9.37 0.76
N LEU A 17 -12.58 -9.27 -0.43
CA LEU A 17 -11.89 -9.51 -1.70
C LEU A 17 -10.78 -8.48 -1.93
N GLU A 18 -11.08 -7.19 -1.77
CA GLU A 18 -10.08 -6.11 -1.92
C GLU A 18 -8.93 -6.24 -0.91
N TYR A 19 -9.24 -6.70 0.31
CA TYR A 19 -8.18 -6.99 1.28
C TYR A 19 -7.26 -8.11 0.79
N LEU A 20 -7.81 -9.21 0.26
CA LEU A 20 -7.02 -10.31 -0.28
C LEU A 20 -6.23 -9.90 -1.55
N GLU A 21 -6.82 -9.07 -2.41
CA GLU A 21 -6.14 -8.50 -3.58
C GLU A 21 -4.93 -7.66 -3.16
N ARG A 22 -5.07 -6.84 -2.11
CA ARG A 22 -3.95 -6.10 -1.53
C ARG A 22 -2.81 -7.03 -1.09
N LEU A 23 -3.10 -8.17 -0.45
CA LEU A 23 -2.06 -9.12 -0.04
C LEU A 23 -1.34 -9.72 -1.24
N LEU A 24 -2.07 -10.06 -2.31
CA LEU A 24 -1.48 -10.54 -3.56
C LEU A 24 -0.62 -9.48 -4.23
N MET A 25 -1.05 -8.21 -4.22
CA MET A 25 -0.26 -7.09 -4.71
C MET A 25 1.02 -6.91 -3.89
N GLN A 26 0.95 -7.02 -2.57
CA GLN A 26 2.09 -6.89 -1.67
C GLN A 26 3.16 -7.95 -1.97
N ASN A 27 2.76 -9.22 -2.07
CA ASN A 27 3.67 -10.31 -2.45
C ASN A 27 4.25 -10.11 -3.85
N SER A 28 3.43 -9.75 -4.84
CA SER A 28 3.88 -9.65 -6.24
C SER A 28 4.77 -8.45 -6.51
N LEU A 29 4.51 -7.30 -5.89
CA LEU A 29 5.25 -6.06 -6.14
C LEU A 29 6.52 -5.95 -5.30
N PHE A 30 6.50 -6.44 -4.07
CA PHE A 30 7.59 -6.23 -3.10
C PHE A 30 8.26 -7.51 -2.64
N GLY A 31 7.85 -8.67 -3.16
CA GLY A 31 8.46 -9.95 -2.83
C GLY A 31 8.17 -10.42 -1.40
N ASP A 32 7.09 -9.93 -0.80
CA ASP A 32 6.61 -10.39 0.50
C ASP A 32 6.12 -11.86 0.41
N ASP A 33 5.97 -12.52 1.56
CA ASP A 33 5.54 -13.92 1.68
C ASP A 33 4.31 -14.04 2.57
N ILE A 34 3.31 -13.22 2.29
CA ILE A 34 2.03 -13.25 3.00
C ILE A 34 1.23 -14.47 2.53
N GLN A 35 0.88 -15.35 3.46
CA GLN A 35 0.09 -16.55 3.21
C GLN A 35 -1.30 -16.43 3.82
N LEU A 36 -2.34 -16.74 3.05
CA LEU A 36 -3.70 -16.92 3.57
C LEU A 36 -3.79 -18.29 4.24
N LEU A 37 -4.02 -18.30 5.56
CA LEU A 37 -4.19 -19.53 6.33
C LEU A 37 -5.65 -19.99 6.37
N GLY A 38 -6.59 -19.06 6.24
CA GLY A 38 -8.02 -19.36 6.15
C GLY A 38 -8.88 -18.24 6.73
N VAL A 39 -10.08 -18.61 7.13
CA VAL A 39 -11.04 -17.75 7.83
C VAL A 39 -11.41 -18.45 9.13
N MET A 40 -11.47 -17.70 10.23
CA MET A 40 -11.92 -18.21 11.53
C MET A 40 -12.98 -17.29 12.13
N GLU A 41 -13.65 -17.76 13.17
CA GLU A 41 -14.57 -16.96 13.97
C GLU A 41 -13.86 -16.52 15.26
N GLU A 42 -13.89 -15.22 15.54
CA GLU A 42 -13.39 -14.61 16.77
C GLU A 42 -14.46 -13.62 17.27
N ASP A 43 -14.91 -13.75 18.52
CA ASP A 43 -15.95 -12.90 19.13
C ASP A 43 -17.21 -12.72 18.24
N SER A 44 -17.71 -13.82 17.67
CA SER A 44 -18.86 -13.84 16.73
C SER A 44 -18.64 -13.03 15.44
N ARG A 45 -17.38 -12.77 15.07
CA ARG A 45 -16.99 -12.12 13.81
C ARG A 45 -16.12 -13.04 12.99
N GLN A 46 -16.30 -12.99 11.68
CA GLN A 46 -15.37 -13.65 10.76
C GLN A 46 -14.10 -12.81 10.64
N VAL A 47 -12.95 -13.46 10.81
CA VAL A 47 -11.63 -12.85 10.64
C VAL A 47 -10.83 -13.64 9.61
N ILE A 48 -10.08 -12.91 8.79
CA ILE A 48 -9.15 -13.50 7.83
C ILE A 48 -7.84 -13.74 8.55
N LEU A 49 -7.35 -14.98 8.51
CA LEU A 49 -6.10 -15.36 9.15
C LEU A 49 -4.98 -15.41 8.11
N THR A 50 -3.92 -14.64 8.34
CA THR A 50 -2.73 -14.58 7.49
C THR A 50 -1.47 -14.82 8.30
N SER A 51 -0.39 -15.24 7.63
CA SER A 51 0.96 -15.23 8.18
C SER A 51 1.91 -14.49 7.27
N GLN A 52 2.93 -13.87 7.85
CA GLN A 52 4.03 -13.23 7.12
C GLN A 52 5.35 -13.41 7.89
N PRO A 53 6.51 -13.39 7.22
CA PRO A 53 7.80 -13.41 7.90
C PRO A 53 7.97 -12.21 8.84
N PHE A 54 8.60 -12.44 9.98
CA PHE A 54 9.06 -11.34 10.82
C PHE A 54 10.40 -10.82 10.29
N ILE A 55 10.46 -9.51 10.03
CA ILE A 55 11.63 -8.86 9.43
C ILE A 55 12.36 -8.04 10.49
N HIS A 56 13.66 -8.26 10.63
CA HIS A 56 14.51 -7.51 11.56
C HIS A 56 15.16 -6.31 10.84
N GLY A 57 15.12 -5.14 11.48
CA GLY A 57 15.78 -3.95 10.95
C GLY A 57 15.38 -2.68 11.71
N SER A 58 15.68 -1.54 11.08
CA SER A 58 15.28 -0.21 11.55
C SER A 58 14.33 0.44 10.57
N GLU A 59 13.51 1.40 11.01
CA GLU A 59 12.67 2.17 10.08
C GLU A 59 13.51 2.91 9.03
N ALA A 60 13.00 2.94 7.79
CA ALA A 60 13.56 3.76 6.73
C ALA A 60 13.25 5.25 6.94
N THR A 61 14.13 6.13 6.44
CA THR A 61 13.86 7.57 6.39
C THR A 61 12.86 7.90 5.27
N LEU A 62 12.14 9.02 5.39
CA LEU A 62 11.24 9.48 4.30
C LEU A 62 11.96 9.67 2.97
N THR A 63 13.21 10.14 3.00
CA THR A 63 14.05 10.28 1.80
C THR A 63 14.37 8.93 1.17
N GLU A 64 14.70 7.91 1.98
CA GLU A 64 14.93 6.54 1.48
C GLU A 64 13.65 5.95 0.87
N ILE A 65 12.49 6.18 1.48
CA ILE A 65 11.19 5.72 0.98
C ILE A 65 10.87 6.37 -0.37
N GLU A 66 11.05 7.68 -0.50
CA GLU A 66 10.82 8.37 -1.77
C GLU A 66 11.77 7.87 -2.87
N LEU A 67 13.07 7.71 -2.56
CA LEU A 67 14.05 7.17 -3.50
C LEU A 67 13.72 5.72 -3.91
N TYR A 68 13.27 4.90 -2.97
CA TYR A 68 12.83 3.53 -3.21
C TYR A 68 11.68 3.50 -4.23
N PHE A 69 10.62 4.27 -4.01
CA PHE A 69 9.49 4.32 -4.93
C PHE A 69 9.85 4.91 -6.30
N ARG A 70 10.66 5.98 -6.33
CA ARG A 70 11.16 6.54 -7.60
C ARG A 70 11.98 5.53 -8.40
N SER A 71 12.79 4.70 -7.73
CA SER A 71 13.55 3.63 -8.40
C SER A 71 12.67 2.58 -9.08
N MET A 72 11.42 2.45 -8.60
CA MET A 72 10.39 1.57 -9.15
C MET A 72 9.36 2.31 -10.02
N TRP A 73 9.69 3.53 -10.48
CA TRP A 73 8.89 4.34 -11.39
C TRP A 73 7.57 4.86 -10.80
N PHE A 74 7.45 4.87 -9.47
CA PHE A 74 6.34 5.53 -8.81
C PHE A 74 6.59 7.04 -8.68
N GLN A 75 5.52 7.82 -8.81
CA GLN A 75 5.49 9.26 -8.60
C GLN A 75 4.79 9.59 -7.28
N PRO A 76 5.24 10.62 -6.53
CA PRO A 76 4.53 11.05 -5.34
C PRO A 76 3.16 11.62 -5.70
N VAL A 77 2.15 11.29 -4.89
CA VAL A 77 0.80 11.85 -4.95
C VAL A 77 0.65 12.86 -3.83
N THR A 78 0.35 14.11 -4.19
CA THR A 78 0.17 15.20 -3.25
C THR A 78 -1.29 15.30 -2.78
N GLY A 79 -1.50 15.70 -1.53
CA GLY A 79 -2.86 15.96 -0.99
C GLY A 79 -3.72 14.71 -0.76
N LEU A 80 -3.15 13.51 -0.94
CA LEU A 80 -3.83 12.24 -0.69
C LEU A 80 -3.12 11.45 0.40
N ASN A 81 -3.79 11.27 1.55
CA ASN A 81 -3.25 10.53 2.69
C ASN A 81 -4.26 9.48 3.16
N ALA A 82 -3.82 8.25 3.38
CA ALA A 82 -4.62 7.18 3.99
C ALA A 82 -3.82 6.46 5.08
N GLY A 83 -4.54 5.85 6.02
CA GLY A 83 -3.94 5.16 7.16
C GLY A 83 -3.44 6.15 8.21
N ARG A 84 -2.15 6.13 8.55
CA ARG A 84 -1.58 7.10 9.52
C ARG A 84 -1.61 8.50 8.92
N ARG A 85 -1.85 9.52 9.78
CA ARG A 85 -1.82 10.92 9.38
C ARG A 85 -0.46 11.26 8.74
N ASP A 86 -0.51 11.97 7.61
CA ASP A 86 0.65 12.42 6.83
C ASP A 86 1.49 11.30 6.18
N SER A 87 0.95 10.09 6.08
CA SER A 87 1.58 9.01 5.29
C SER A 87 1.64 9.40 3.81
N PRO A 88 2.82 9.39 3.18
CA PRO A 88 2.96 9.60 1.76
C PRO A 88 2.11 8.62 0.93
N ALA A 89 1.75 9.07 -0.27
CA ALA A 89 1.10 8.26 -1.28
C ALA A 89 1.91 8.29 -2.57
N PHE A 90 1.88 7.20 -3.32
CA PHE A 90 2.64 7.03 -4.54
C PHE A 90 1.79 6.37 -5.62
N TYR A 91 1.94 6.78 -6.88
CA TYR A 91 1.20 6.21 -8.00
C TYR A 91 2.14 5.83 -9.13
N ARG A 92 1.86 4.71 -9.79
CA ARG A 92 2.55 4.25 -10.99
C ARG A 92 1.53 3.89 -12.05
N ASP A 93 1.60 4.57 -13.19
CA ASP A 93 0.74 4.36 -14.34
C ASP A 93 1.02 3.04 -15.08
N LEU A 94 2.28 2.58 -15.07
CA LEU A 94 2.73 1.35 -15.77
C LEU A 94 1.84 0.12 -15.49
N ASP A 95 1.37 -0.01 -14.26
CA ASP A 95 0.49 -1.09 -13.81
C ASP A 95 -0.69 -0.60 -12.97
N GLU A 96 -0.97 0.70 -13.06
CA GLU A 96 -2.11 1.38 -12.45
C GLU A 96 -2.13 1.22 -10.93
N THR A 97 -0.96 1.16 -10.28
CA THR A 97 -0.85 0.91 -8.85
C THR A 97 -0.80 2.22 -8.06
N LEU A 98 -1.76 2.38 -7.16
CA LEU A 98 -1.73 3.38 -6.09
C LEU A 98 -1.28 2.72 -4.78
N VAL A 99 -0.28 3.32 -4.14
CA VAL A 99 0.26 2.96 -2.83
C VAL A 99 -0.13 4.03 -1.83
N LEU A 100 -0.68 3.59 -0.71
CA LEU A 100 -1.12 4.41 0.40
C LEU A 100 -0.56 3.85 1.72
N ASP A 101 -0.65 4.64 2.78
CA ASP A 101 -0.13 4.31 4.11
C ASP A 101 1.39 4.07 4.11
N ALA A 102 2.13 4.77 3.25
CA ALA A 102 3.57 4.61 3.09
C ALA A 102 4.39 5.36 4.17
N HIS A 103 4.01 5.22 5.45
CA HIS A 103 4.76 5.81 6.56
C HIS A 103 5.99 5.01 6.95
N GLN A 104 6.96 5.62 7.65
CA GLN A 104 8.25 5.02 8.00
C GLN A 104 8.16 3.65 8.70
N GLY A 105 7.19 3.46 9.61
CA GLY A 105 6.96 2.18 10.27
C GLY A 105 6.61 1.01 9.35
N ASN A 106 6.19 1.29 8.12
CA ASN A 106 5.87 0.29 7.08
C ASN A 106 7.06 0.01 6.15
N PHE A 107 8.25 0.52 6.47
CA PHE A 107 9.47 0.29 5.70
C PHE A 107 10.60 -0.12 6.63
N ILE A 108 10.99 -1.38 6.53
CA ILE A 108 12.09 -1.93 7.31
C ILE A 108 13.35 -1.88 6.45
N LYS A 109 14.35 -1.16 6.94
CA LYS A 109 15.71 -1.22 6.41
C LYS A 109 16.46 -2.34 7.14
N ASP A 110 16.82 -3.37 6.39
CA ASP A 110 17.57 -4.50 6.94
C ASP A 110 19.05 -4.14 7.20
N ASN A 111 19.80 -5.08 7.78
CA ASN A 111 21.21 -4.88 8.10
C ASN A 111 22.13 -4.75 6.87
N THR A 112 21.63 -5.04 5.67
CA THR A 112 22.34 -4.87 4.39
C THR A 112 22.00 -3.55 3.70
N GLY A 113 21.04 -2.79 4.24
CA GLY A 113 20.58 -1.53 3.69
C GLY A 113 19.45 -1.67 2.68
N HIS A 114 18.88 -2.87 2.49
CA HIS A 114 17.71 -3.05 1.64
C HIS A 114 16.46 -2.53 2.34
N ILE A 115 15.63 -1.83 1.58
CA ILE A 115 14.33 -1.34 2.04
C ILE A 115 13.28 -2.39 1.72
N ILE A 116 12.56 -2.83 2.74
CA ILE A 116 11.51 -3.84 2.64
C ILE A 116 10.19 -3.20 3.07
N PRO A 117 9.28 -2.91 2.12
CA PRO A 117 7.95 -2.41 2.44
C PRO A 117 7.09 -3.52 3.03
N ILE A 118 6.31 -3.19 4.05
CA ILE A 118 5.33 -4.08 4.70
C ILE A 118 4.01 -3.34 4.89
N ASP A 119 2.92 -4.09 5.02
CA ASP A 119 1.61 -3.58 5.46
C ASP A 119 1.03 -2.37 4.68
N LEU A 120 1.45 -2.16 3.43
CA LEU A 120 0.98 -1.07 2.58
C LEU A 120 -0.48 -1.27 2.14
N ILE A 121 -1.19 -0.16 1.92
CA ILE A 121 -2.50 -0.17 1.26
C ILE A 121 -2.29 -0.03 -0.24
N LEU A 122 -2.51 -1.12 -0.97
CA LEU A 122 -2.33 -1.19 -2.42
C LEU A 122 -3.69 -1.24 -3.12
N VAL A 123 -3.84 -0.43 -4.16
CA VAL A 123 -5.07 -0.34 -4.95
C VAL A 123 -4.71 -0.31 -6.42
N ARG A 124 -5.36 -1.16 -7.22
CA ARG A 124 -5.35 -1.01 -8.68
C ARG A 124 -6.35 0.07 -9.05
N ALA A 125 -5.86 1.19 -9.59
CA ALA A 125 -6.68 2.33 -9.92
C ALA A 125 -7.48 2.08 -11.20
N ASP A 126 -8.81 2.11 -11.10
CA ASP A 126 -9.66 2.14 -12.28
C ASP A 126 -9.52 3.48 -13.04
N ALA A 127 -10.07 3.55 -14.26
CA ALA A 127 -9.94 4.75 -15.09
C ALA A 127 -10.47 6.04 -14.41
N ALA A 128 -11.46 5.94 -13.53
CA ALA A 128 -12.00 7.09 -12.83
C ALA A 128 -11.04 7.59 -11.74
N LEU A 129 -10.44 6.67 -10.99
CA LEU A 129 -9.42 6.98 -9.98
C LEU A 129 -8.14 7.49 -10.64
N GLN A 130 -7.69 6.89 -11.75
CA GLN A 130 -6.52 7.38 -12.50
C GLN A 130 -6.69 8.85 -12.89
N LYS A 131 -7.85 9.21 -13.47
CA LYS A 131 -8.17 10.59 -13.82
C LYS A 131 -8.22 11.53 -12.61
N ALA A 132 -8.71 11.04 -11.47
CA ALA A 132 -8.74 11.81 -10.23
C ALA A 132 -7.34 12.03 -9.62
N LEU A 133 -6.37 11.16 -9.93
CA LEU A 133 -4.99 11.26 -9.48
C LEU A 133 -4.15 12.22 -10.33
N GLU A 134 -4.43 12.37 -11.64
CA GLU A 134 -3.70 13.24 -12.57
C GLU A 134 -3.29 14.63 -12.00
N PRO A 135 -4.20 15.42 -11.38
CA PRO A 135 -3.84 16.74 -10.86
C PRO A 135 -2.99 16.70 -9.57
N LEU A 136 -2.81 15.52 -8.98
CA LEU A 136 -2.12 15.32 -7.71
C LEU A 136 -0.69 14.78 -7.90
N LEU A 137 -0.33 14.34 -9.09
CA LEU A 137 1.00 13.81 -9.42
C LEU A 137 2.03 14.93 -9.52
N SER A 138 3.27 14.64 -9.11
CA SER A 138 4.40 15.58 -9.06
C SER A 138 5.59 15.16 -9.91
#